data_AF-A0A2S5DNH6-F1
#
_entry.id   AF-A0A2S5DNH6-F1
#
_cell.length_a   1.000
_cell.length_b   1.000
_cell.length_c   1.000
_cell.angle_alpha   90.00
_cell.angle_beta   90.00
_cell.angle_gamma   90.00
#
_symmetry.space_group_name_H-M   'P 1'
#
loop_
_entity.id
_entity.type
_entity.pdbx_description
1 polymer ?
#
loop_
_entity_poly.entity_id
_entity_poly.type
_entity_poly.pdbx_seq_one_letter_code
_entity_poly.pdbx_strand_id
1 'polypeptide(L)'
;MSTLDQAPVSGKFGLLRAAEAVTNWRALAMCAFALVASMLMVMLTIQVIGHSPVLGLLFVIATLAISLIGYSAVGIVLMRDAQGESVGFVDALLQATFSVHRLVGIGVLLVVGWILLLLALLIVFLVCKLPGVGPLLYAIAYPVAAIAAGAIFAGMGYVGYPLAAPAIWQGNSTLQTAARLLQIGRRQLLGVIVRMFGLLLLVGVLSAIVFGILGTGAAIASSISAATGTSPLGGLMGMSGLGRHAGTYGLGMDAAGGGFDYRSMAYLGAYGFGNGLLIAIGLVIPFLTFVNGTCLIYLQTVSGVDFSATEEKLSQHVADAKRHAEQARERAADHLAKARDSHAASAVGAAETASLPASAAESPAADEATACAQCHKPMAADDLFCGECGARRHA
;
A
#
# COMPACT_ATOMS: atom_id res chain seq x y z
N MET A 1 -30.06 -44.89 -7.23
CA MET A 1 -30.61 -44.70 -5.88
C MET A 1 -29.72 -45.41 -4.88
N SER A 2 -28.92 -44.65 -4.14
CA SER A 2 -28.56 -44.97 -2.76
C SER A 2 -28.16 -43.66 -2.10
N THR A 3 -29.13 -43.08 -1.42
CA THR A 3 -29.10 -41.82 -0.69
C THR A 3 -28.71 -42.10 0.74
N LEU A 4 -27.42 -42.28 1.03
CA LEU A 4 -26.90 -42.39 2.40
C LEU A 4 -25.46 -41.86 2.45
N ASP A 5 -25.34 -40.53 2.58
CA ASP A 5 -24.42 -39.83 3.49
C ASP A 5 -24.36 -38.33 3.14
N GLN A 6 -25.49 -37.64 3.33
CA GLN A 6 -25.47 -36.21 3.56
C GLN A 6 -25.47 -35.97 5.07
N ALA A 7 -24.31 -36.19 5.69
CA ALA A 7 -24.06 -35.64 7.02
C ALA A 7 -23.86 -34.11 6.87
N PRO A 8 -24.55 -33.28 7.65
CA PRO A 8 -24.30 -31.84 7.66
C PRO A 8 -22.93 -31.62 8.32
N VAL A 9 -21.88 -31.39 7.51
CA VAL A 9 -20.52 -31.05 8.01
C VAL A 9 -20.52 -29.59 8.48
N SER A 10 -21.31 -29.29 9.51
CA SER A 10 -21.19 -28.09 10.33
C SER A 10 -20.21 -28.38 11.46
N GLY A 11 -18.97 -27.89 11.35
CA GLY A 11 -18.10 -27.73 12.54
C GLY A 11 -16.60 -28.01 12.39
N LYS A 12 -16.12 -28.66 11.31
CA LYS A 12 -14.68 -29.04 11.19
C LYS A 12 -14.14 -29.00 9.75
N PHE A 13 -14.32 -27.91 9.03
CA PHE A 13 -13.42 -27.63 7.90
C PHE A 13 -12.12 -27.06 8.49
N GLY A 14 -11.27 -28.00 8.91
CA GLY A 14 -10.14 -27.74 9.80
C GLY A 14 -9.00 -27.02 9.11
N LEU A 15 -8.23 -26.30 9.91
CA LEU A 15 -6.89 -25.79 9.62
C LEU A 15 -6.01 -26.78 8.82
N LEU A 16 -6.21 -28.08 9.01
CA LEU A 16 -5.54 -29.15 8.26
C LEU A 16 -5.87 -29.15 6.75
N ARG A 17 -7.08 -28.75 6.37
CA ARG A 17 -7.47 -28.58 4.96
C ARG A 17 -6.78 -27.39 4.31
N ALA A 18 -6.37 -26.39 5.10
CA ALA A 18 -5.53 -25.30 4.59
C ALA A 18 -4.17 -25.84 4.10
N ALA A 19 -3.58 -26.79 4.84
CA ALA A 19 -2.31 -27.42 4.49
C ALA A 19 -2.43 -28.42 3.32
N GLU A 20 -3.62 -28.93 3.02
CA GLU A 20 -3.89 -29.80 1.87
C GLU A 20 -3.63 -29.11 0.52
N ALA A 21 -3.58 -27.77 0.48
CA ALA A 21 -3.17 -27.06 -0.74
C ALA A 21 -1.78 -27.45 -1.25
N VAL A 22 -0.89 -27.96 -0.39
CA VAL A 22 0.44 -28.41 -0.78
C VAL A 22 0.38 -29.65 -1.69
N THR A 23 -0.70 -30.44 -1.64
CA THR A 23 -0.85 -31.61 -2.51
C THR A 23 -1.43 -31.25 -3.88
N ASN A 24 -1.92 -30.01 -4.07
CA ASN A 24 -2.38 -29.54 -5.37
C ASN A 24 -1.18 -29.13 -6.24
N TRP A 25 -0.75 -30.03 -7.12
CA TRP A 25 0.43 -29.82 -7.98
C TRP A 25 0.31 -28.57 -8.87
N ARG A 26 -0.92 -28.18 -9.25
CA ARG A 26 -1.15 -27.00 -10.11
C ARG A 26 -0.88 -25.72 -9.34
N ALA A 27 -1.40 -25.63 -8.11
CA ALA A 27 -1.14 -24.52 -7.22
C ALA A 27 0.35 -24.43 -6.85
N LEU A 28 0.99 -25.58 -6.61
CA LEU A 28 2.42 -25.68 -6.33
C LEU A 28 3.26 -25.18 -7.50
N ALA A 29 3.00 -25.66 -8.71
CA ALA A 29 3.71 -25.23 -9.91
C ALA A 29 3.52 -23.72 -10.18
N MET A 30 2.27 -23.21 -10.03
CA MET A 30 1.98 -21.80 -10.23
C MET A 30 2.68 -20.92 -9.19
N CYS A 31 2.69 -21.35 -7.92
CA CYS A 31 3.36 -20.65 -6.83
C CYS A 31 4.87 -20.62 -7.01
N ALA A 32 5.49 -21.77 -7.33
CA ALA A 32 6.91 -21.85 -7.62
C ALA A 32 7.31 -20.93 -8.78
N PHE A 33 6.54 -20.97 -9.88
CA PHE A 33 6.76 -20.08 -11.02
C PHE A 33 6.62 -18.60 -10.63
N ALA A 34 5.55 -18.23 -9.92
CA ALA A 34 5.32 -16.86 -9.48
C ALA A 34 6.43 -16.32 -8.56
N LEU A 35 6.89 -17.14 -7.59
CA LEU A 35 7.96 -16.75 -6.67
C LEU A 35 9.31 -16.61 -7.39
N VAL A 36 9.66 -17.54 -8.28
CA VAL A 36 10.90 -17.45 -9.06
C VAL A 36 10.87 -16.25 -10.02
N ALA A 37 9.76 -16.03 -10.72
CA ALA A 37 9.61 -14.86 -11.60
C ALA A 37 9.71 -13.54 -10.81
N SER A 38 9.07 -13.46 -9.64
CA SER A 38 9.15 -12.29 -8.76
C SER A 38 10.57 -12.08 -8.24
N MET A 39 11.25 -13.15 -7.82
CA MET A 39 12.65 -13.10 -7.37
C MET A 39 13.57 -12.56 -8.47
N LEU A 40 13.49 -13.09 -9.69
CA LEU A 40 14.31 -12.63 -10.81
C LEU A 40 14.05 -11.15 -11.14
N MET A 41 12.80 -10.72 -11.10
CA MET A 41 12.44 -9.31 -11.34
C MET A 41 12.91 -8.37 -10.22
N VAL A 42 12.86 -8.80 -8.96
CA VAL A 42 13.46 -8.06 -7.84
C VAL A 42 14.96 -7.90 -8.05
N MET A 43 15.66 -8.97 -8.39
CA MET A 43 17.11 -8.92 -8.65
C MET A 43 17.44 -7.96 -9.80
N LEU A 44 16.70 -8.03 -10.91
CA LEU A 44 16.86 -7.12 -12.04
C LEU A 44 16.59 -5.67 -11.64
N THR A 45 15.56 -5.42 -10.83
CA THR A 45 15.21 -4.09 -10.33
C THR A 45 16.33 -3.49 -9.48
N ILE A 46 16.93 -4.28 -8.58
CA ILE A 46 18.04 -3.83 -7.74
C ILE A 46 19.23 -3.40 -8.61
N GLN A 47 19.53 -4.14 -9.68
CA GLN A 47 20.61 -3.78 -10.61
C GLN A 47 20.31 -2.46 -11.35
N VAL A 48 19.09 -2.30 -11.84
CA VAL A 48 18.69 -1.13 -12.62
C VAL A 48 18.65 0.15 -11.78
N ILE A 49 18.19 0.08 -10.53
CA ILE A 49 18.16 1.23 -9.60
C ILE A 49 19.55 1.85 -9.42
N GLY A 50 20.60 1.03 -9.43
CA GLY A 50 21.99 1.50 -9.31
C GLY A 50 22.47 2.34 -10.50
N HIS A 51 21.85 2.20 -11.67
CA HIS A 51 22.23 2.93 -12.88
C HIS A 51 21.39 4.19 -13.14
N SER A 52 20.07 4.12 -12.87
CA SER A 52 19.17 5.26 -13.09
C SER A 52 17.97 5.18 -12.14
N PRO A 53 17.69 6.21 -11.34
CA PRO A 53 16.58 6.20 -10.40
C PRO A 53 15.21 6.21 -11.10
N VAL A 54 15.10 6.88 -12.25
CA VAL A 54 13.84 6.93 -13.03
C VAL A 54 13.53 5.57 -13.64
N LEU A 55 14.52 4.93 -14.26
CA LEU A 55 14.36 3.59 -14.81
C LEU A 55 14.14 2.56 -13.68
N GLY A 56 14.83 2.73 -12.56
CA GLY A 56 14.64 1.94 -11.34
C GLY A 56 13.21 1.99 -10.84
N LEU A 57 12.58 3.18 -10.79
CA LEU A 57 11.18 3.33 -10.40
C LEU A 57 10.23 2.54 -11.32
N LEU A 58 10.45 2.57 -12.64
CA LEU A 58 9.66 1.78 -13.59
C LEU A 58 9.79 0.28 -13.32
N PHE A 59 11.00 -0.19 -13.01
CA PHE A 59 11.23 -1.59 -12.65
C PHE A 59 10.63 -1.99 -11.29
N VAL A 60 10.59 -1.07 -10.33
CA VAL A 60 9.84 -1.28 -9.07
C VAL A 60 8.35 -1.49 -9.35
N ILE A 61 7.75 -0.63 -10.20
CA ILE A 61 6.34 -0.77 -10.58
C ILE A 61 6.10 -2.09 -11.32
N ALA A 62 6.97 -2.45 -12.26
CA ALA A 62 6.88 -3.71 -12.99
C ALA A 62 6.99 -4.93 -12.06
N THR A 63 7.91 -4.89 -11.09
CA THR A 63 8.10 -5.94 -10.09
C THR A 63 6.89 -6.10 -9.19
N LEU A 64 6.31 -4.98 -8.72
CA LEU A 64 5.06 -5.00 -7.95
C LEU A 64 3.90 -5.58 -8.78
N ALA A 65 3.77 -5.19 -10.05
CA ALA A 65 2.75 -5.73 -10.93
C ALA A 65 2.89 -7.25 -11.12
N ILE A 66 4.09 -7.74 -11.42
CA ILE A 66 4.36 -9.18 -11.60
C ILE A 66 4.09 -9.96 -10.31
N SER A 67 4.52 -9.42 -9.16
CA SER A 67 4.30 -10.05 -7.86
C SER A 67 2.81 -10.12 -7.52
N LEU A 68 2.04 -9.06 -7.80
CA LEU A 68 0.58 -9.02 -7.57
C LEU A 68 -0.19 -9.93 -8.53
N ILE A 69 0.23 -10.01 -9.79
CA ILE A 69 -0.33 -10.94 -10.78
C ILE A 69 -0.05 -12.38 -10.32
N GLY A 70 1.18 -12.71 -9.93
CA GLY A 70 1.56 -14.03 -9.44
C GLY A 70 0.78 -14.42 -8.18
N TYR A 71 0.72 -13.52 -7.19
CA TYR A 71 -0.09 -13.67 -5.97
C TYR A 71 -1.56 -13.96 -6.30
N SER A 72 -2.14 -13.18 -7.22
CA SER A 72 -3.54 -13.32 -7.61
C SER A 72 -3.81 -14.58 -8.41
N ALA A 73 -2.89 -15.01 -9.28
CA ALA A 73 -3.05 -16.23 -10.06
C ALA A 73 -3.05 -17.47 -9.17
N VAL A 74 -2.13 -17.54 -8.19
CA VAL A 74 -2.13 -18.62 -7.19
C VAL A 74 -3.41 -18.60 -6.36
N GLY A 75 -3.84 -17.42 -5.93
CA GLY A 75 -5.09 -17.23 -5.21
C GLY A 75 -6.33 -17.67 -5.99
N ILE A 76 -6.42 -17.37 -7.29
CA ILE A 76 -7.52 -17.79 -8.16
C ILE A 76 -7.55 -19.31 -8.32
N VAL A 77 -6.40 -19.96 -8.53
CA VAL A 77 -6.32 -21.43 -8.62
C VAL A 77 -6.83 -22.07 -7.32
N LEU A 78 -6.35 -21.60 -6.17
CA LEU A 78 -6.75 -22.13 -4.86
C LEU A 78 -8.20 -21.80 -4.50
N MET A 79 -8.69 -20.62 -4.87
CA MET A 79 -10.08 -20.22 -4.64
C MET A 79 -11.04 -21.10 -5.44
N ARG A 80 -10.72 -21.41 -6.70
CA ARG A 80 -11.52 -22.31 -7.54
C ARG A 80 -11.49 -23.73 -6.99
N ASP A 81 -10.32 -24.21 -6.59
CA ASP A 81 -10.17 -25.52 -5.96
C ASP A 81 -11.00 -25.64 -4.67
N ALA A 82 -10.99 -24.60 -3.82
CA ALA A 82 -11.82 -24.52 -2.61
C ALA A 82 -13.33 -24.49 -2.91
N GLN A 83 -13.73 -24.02 -4.10
CA GLN A 83 -15.11 -24.06 -4.60
C GLN A 83 -15.48 -25.39 -5.27
N GLY A 84 -14.52 -26.33 -5.40
CA GLY A 84 -14.70 -27.59 -6.13
C GLY A 84 -14.60 -27.46 -7.65
N GLU A 85 -14.08 -26.34 -8.15
CA GLU A 85 -13.84 -26.06 -9.57
C GLU A 85 -12.34 -26.16 -9.90
N SER A 86 -12.00 -26.27 -11.19
CA SER A 86 -10.60 -26.22 -11.63
C SER A 86 -10.42 -25.22 -12.77
N VAL A 87 -9.31 -24.49 -12.78
CA VAL A 87 -9.02 -23.42 -13.75
C VAL A 87 -7.66 -23.62 -14.41
N GLY A 88 -7.59 -23.47 -15.73
CA GLY A 88 -6.34 -23.56 -16.49
C GLY A 88 -5.30 -22.54 -16.03
N PHE A 89 -4.01 -22.84 -16.24
CA PHE A 89 -2.92 -21.92 -15.86
C PHE A 89 -3.02 -20.56 -16.58
N VAL A 90 -3.28 -20.60 -17.90
CA VAL A 90 -3.41 -19.38 -18.72
C VAL A 90 -4.62 -18.57 -18.31
N ASP A 91 -5.76 -19.24 -18.09
CA ASP A 91 -7.00 -18.58 -17.65
C ASP A 91 -6.81 -17.90 -16.29
N ALA A 92 -6.14 -18.57 -15.36
CA ALA A 92 -5.82 -18.00 -14.05
C ALA A 92 -4.92 -16.78 -14.17
N LEU A 93 -3.94 -16.78 -15.07
CA LEU A 93 -3.03 -15.64 -15.28
C LEU A 93 -3.73 -14.45 -15.95
N LEU A 94 -4.58 -14.71 -16.94
CA LEU A 94 -5.41 -13.68 -17.58
C LEU A 94 -6.37 -13.07 -16.56
N GLN A 95 -7.09 -13.90 -15.81
CA GLN A 95 -7.99 -13.45 -14.77
C GLN A 95 -7.25 -12.68 -13.66
N ALA A 96 -6.06 -13.14 -13.27
CA ALA A 96 -5.20 -12.43 -12.33
C ALA A 96 -4.87 -11.03 -12.83
N THR A 97 -4.39 -10.91 -14.07
CA THR A 97 -4.05 -9.63 -14.71
C THR A 97 -5.23 -8.66 -14.69
N PHE A 98 -6.43 -9.12 -15.02
CA PHE A 98 -7.63 -8.30 -14.97
C PHE A 98 -8.19 -8.08 -13.55
N SER A 99 -7.75 -8.82 -12.54
CA SER A 99 -8.19 -8.63 -11.14
C SER A 99 -7.29 -7.70 -10.33
N VAL A 100 -6.03 -7.52 -10.73
CA VAL A 100 -5.02 -6.76 -9.97
C VAL A 100 -5.45 -5.32 -9.69
N HIS A 101 -6.07 -4.64 -10.64
CA HIS A 101 -6.55 -3.27 -10.43
C HIS A 101 -7.60 -3.18 -9.30
N ARG A 102 -8.41 -4.23 -9.10
CA ARG A 102 -9.39 -4.30 -8.01
C ARG A 102 -8.70 -4.48 -6.67
N LEU A 103 -7.65 -5.31 -6.62
CA LEU A 103 -6.84 -5.53 -5.42
C LEU A 103 -6.09 -4.26 -5.01
N VAL A 104 -5.51 -3.56 -5.98
CA VAL A 104 -4.92 -2.23 -5.78
C VAL A 104 -5.98 -1.24 -5.31
N GLY A 105 -7.17 -1.24 -5.91
CA GLY A 105 -8.29 -0.39 -5.50
C GLY A 105 -8.69 -0.57 -4.03
N ILE A 106 -8.80 -1.82 -3.55
CA ILE A 106 -9.03 -2.09 -2.12
C ILE A 106 -7.83 -1.63 -1.28
N GLY A 107 -6.61 -1.94 -1.71
CA GLY A 107 -5.40 -1.49 -1.00
C GLY A 107 -5.38 0.03 -0.79
N VAL A 108 -5.68 0.79 -1.85
CA VAL A 108 -5.80 2.25 -1.80
C VAL A 108 -6.93 2.68 -0.86
N LEU A 109 -8.11 2.03 -0.93
CA LEU A 109 -9.24 2.35 -0.06
C LEU A 109 -8.88 2.16 1.43
N LEU A 110 -8.18 1.07 1.77
CA LEU A 110 -7.72 0.80 3.12
C LEU A 110 -6.69 1.84 3.60
N VAL A 111 -5.72 2.18 2.74
CA VAL A 111 -4.71 3.22 3.04
C VAL A 111 -5.37 4.59 3.25
N VAL A 112 -6.31 4.97 2.38
CA VAL A 112 -7.07 6.23 2.53
C VAL A 112 -7.87 6.22 3.83
N GLY A 113 -8.56 5.13 4.15
CA GLY A 113 -9.28 4.99 5.42
C GLY A 113 -8.37 5.14 6.64
N TRP A 114 -7.16 4.57 6.59
CA TRP A 114 -6.16 4.73 7.64
C TRP A 114 -5.65 6.17 7.76
N ILE A 115 -5.34 6.83 6.64
CA ILE A 115 -4.93 8.23 6.63
C ILE A 115 -6.03 9.14 7.21
N LEU A 116 -7.29 8.91 6.86
CA LEU A 116 -8.43 9.66 7.41
C LEU A 116 -8.59 9.47 8.91
N LEU A 117 -8.38 8.25 9.43
CA LEU A 117 -8.35 8.00 10.87
C LEU A 117 -7.22 8.79 11.55
N LEU A 118 -6.00 8.74 10.99
CA LEU A 118 -4.87 9.48 11.53
C LEU A 118 -5.11 11.00 11.51
N LEU A 119 -5.75 11.51 10.47
CA LEU A 119 -6.16 12.91 10.37
C LEU A 119 -7.20 13.26 11.45
N ALA A 120 -8.20 12.40 11.67
CA ALA A 120 -9.19 12.61 12.73
C ALA A 120 -8.53 12.62 14.12
N LEU A 121 -7.62 11.69 14.40
CA LEU A 121 -6.86 11.64 15.65
C LEU A 121 -5.96 12.88 15.81
N LEU A 122 -5.34 13.35 14.73
CA LEU A 122 -4.59 14.59 14.72
C LEU A 122 -5.46 15.77 15.14
N ILE A 123 -6.68 15.89 14.60
CA ILE A 123 -7.65 16.93 14.98
C ILE A 123 -8.01 16.82 16.46
N VAL A 124 -8.30 15.60 16.96
CA VAL A 124 -8.61 15.36 18.39
C VAL A 124 -7.46 15.83 19.28
N PHE A 125 -6.21 15.50 18.93
CA PHE A 125 -5.03 15.91 19.71
C PHE A 125 -4.73 17.40 19.58
N LEU A 126 -5.07 18.05 18.46
CA LEU A 126 -5.01 19.51 18.33
C LEU A 126 -5.99 20.18 19.30
N VAL A 127 -7.21 19.66 19.46
CA VAL A 127 -8.17 20.16 20.46
C VAL A 127 -7.65 19.98 21.89
N CYS A 128 -6.92 18.89 22.16
CA CYS A 128 -6.28 18.66 23.46
C CYS A 128 -5.17 19.68 23.79
N LYS A 129 -4.74 20.53 22.84
CA LYS A 129 -3.74 21.57 23.07
C LYS A 129 -4.34 22.86 23.68
N LEU A 130 -5.66 22.95 23.83
CA LEU A 130 -6.32 24.14 24.39
C LEU A 130 -5.86 24.41 25.85
N PRO A 131 -5.45 25.64 26.19
CA PRO A 131 -5.03 25.99 27.54
C PRO A 131 -6.19 25.82 28.55
N GLY A 132 -5.89 25.31 29.74
CA GLY A 132 -6.85 25.09 30.83
C GLY A 132 -7.48 23.69 30.85
N VAL A 133 -8.05 23.22 29.74
CA VAL A 133 -8.78 21.92 29.68
C VAL A 133 -7.98 20.81 28.99
N GLY A 134 -6.94 21.19 28.23
CA GLY A 134 -6.14 20.29 27.40
C GLY A 134 -5.59 19.04 28.12
N PRO A 135 -4.93 19.16 29.28
CA PRO A 135 -4.43 18.00 30.02
C PRO A 135 -5.53 17.02 30.45
N LEU A 136 -6.71 17.52 30.84
CA LEU A 136 -7.84 16.69 31.24
C LEU A 136 -8.43 15.93 30.05
N LEU A 137 -8.59 16.61 28.90
CA LEU A 137 -9.05 15.97 27.66
C LEU A 137 -8.05 14.92 27.15
N TYR A 138 -6.75 15.23 27.20
CA TYR A 138 -5.70 14.32 26.77
C TYR A 138 -5.66 13.02 27.59
N ALA A 139 -5.89 13.11 28.91
CA ALA A 139 -5.91 11.95 29.80
C ALA A 139 -6.93 10.88 29.39
N ILE A 140 -8.03 11.28 28.73
CA ILE A 140 -9.08 10.37 28.23
C ILE A 140 -8.91 10.11 26.72
N ALA A 141 -8.60 11.14 25.93
CA ALA A 141 -8.49 11.03 24.49
C ALA A 141 -7.35 10.10 24.05
N TYR A 142 -6.19 10.15 24.72
CA TYR A 142 -5.04 9.31 24.39
C TYR A 142 -5.32 7.80 24.50
N PRO A 143 -5.78 7.26 25.64
CA PRO A 143 -6.04 5.81 25.75
C PRO A 143 -7.16 5.35 24.78
N VAL A 144 -8.21 6.16 24.61
CA VAL A 144 -9.29 5.84 23.65
C VAL A 144 -8.75 5.83 22.22
N ALA A 145 -7.96 6.83 21.82
CA ALA A 145 -7.33 6.90 20.51
C ALA A 145 -6.37 5.73 20.27
N ALA A 146 -5.56 5.36 21.27
CA ALA A 146 -4.61 4.25 21.17
C ALA A 146 -5.33 2.91 20.97
N ILE A 147 -6.39 2.65 21.75
CA ILE A 147 -7.20 1.43 21.62
C ILE A 147 -7.92 1.40 20.27
N ALA A 148 -8.56 2.52 19.87
CA ALA A 148 -9.28 2.60 18.60
C ALA A 148 -8.35 2.44 17.40
N ALA A 149 -7.22 3.15 17.38
CA ALA A 149 -6.22 3.05 16.32
C ALA A 149 -5.64 1.63 16.23
N GLY A 150 -5.27 1.03 17.36
CA GLY A 150 -4.76 -0.34 17.41
C GLY A 150 -5.78 -1.36 16.94
N ALA A 151 -7.04 -1.27 17.39
CA ALA A 151 -8.11 -2.16 16.99
C ALA A 151 -8.45 -2.03 15.50
N ILE A 152 -8.50 -0.80 14.96
CA ILE A 152 -8.75 -0.56 13.53
C ILE A 152 -7.57 -1.04 12.69
N PHE A 153 -6.34 -0.76 13.10
CA PHE A 153 -5.14 -1.25 12.41
C PHE A 153 -5.11 -2.77 12.34
N ALA A 154 -5.34 -3.43 13.49
CA ALA A 154 -5.42 -4.88 13.57
C ALA A 154 -6.57 -5.41 12.71
N GLY A 155 -7.78 -4.85 12.82
CA GLY A 155 -8.91 -5.28 11.99
C GLY A 155 -8.63 -5.12 10.49
N MET A 156 -8.00 -4.02 10.09
CA MET A 156 -7.71 -3.72 8.69
C MET A 156 -6.59 -4.61 8.13
N GLY A 157 -5.47 -4.73 8.85
CA GLY A 157 -4.31 -5.51 8.42
C GLY A 157 -4.49 -7.01 8.56
N TYR A 158 -5.15 -7.46 9.64
CA TYR A 158 -5.28 -8.87 9.98
C TYR A 158 -6.48 -9.56 9.34
N VAL A 159 -7.59 -8.83 9.19
CA VAL A 159 -8.85 -9.37 8.68
C VAL A 159 -9.18 -8.77 7.32
N GLY A 160 -9.15 -7.44 7.21
CA GLY A 160 -9.54 -6.72 6.00
C GLY A 160 -8.70 -7.11 4.78
N TYR A 161 -7.38 -6.94 4.88
CA TYR A 161 -6.47 -7.18 3.77
C TYR A 161 -6.43 -8.66 3.31
N PRO A 162 -6.32 -9.66 4.20
CA PRO A 162 -6.23 -11.05 3.75
C PRO A 162 -7.55 -11.60 3.20
N LEU A 163 -8.71 -11.08 3.62
CA LEU A 163 -10.01 -11.50 3.08
C LEU A 163 -10.44 -10.74 1.83
N ALA A 164 -9.88 -9.54 1.60
CA ALA A 164 -10.11 -8.79 0.37
C ALA A 164 -9.70 -9.59 -0.86
N ALA A 165 -8.56 -10.29 -0.78
CA ALA A 165 -8.02 -11.03 -1.90
C ALA A 165 -8.93 -12.21 -2.32
N PRO A 166 -9.36 -13.13 -1.44
CA PRO A 166 -10.37 -14.14 -1.75
C PRO A 166 -11.68 -13.58 -2.28
N ALA A 167 -12.16 -12.45 -1.75
CA ALA A 167 -13.38 -11.80 -2.24
C ALA A 167 -13.24 -11.37 -3.71
N ILE A 168 -12.08 -10.83 -4.09
CA ILE A 168 -11.80 -10.42 -5.47
C ILE A 168 -11.60 -11.64 -6.38
N TRP A 169 -10.92 -12.68 -5.90
CA TRP A 169 -10.72 -13.93 -6.66
C TRP A 169 -12.03 -14.68 -6.91
N GLN A 170 -13.01 -14.54 -6.01
CA GLN A 170 -14.39 -15.00 -6.23
C GLN A 170 -15.09 -14.28 -7.40
N GLY A 171 -14.58 -13.11 -7.81
CA GLY A 171 -15.11 -12.31 -8.93
C GLY A 171 -15.78 -11.01 -8.52
N ASN A 172 -15.82 -10.67 -7.21
CA ASN A 172 -16.47 -9.45 -6.74
C ASN A 172 -15.77 -8.19 -7.28
N SER A 173 -16.54 -7.11 -7.43
CA SER A 173 -15.98 -5.78 -7.69
C SER A 173 -15.34 -5.19 -6.43
N THR A 174 -14.59 -4.10 -6.57
CA THR A 174 -13.99 -3.36 -5.45
C THR A 174 -15.05 -2.90 -4.45
N LEU A 175 -16.20 -2.41 -4.94
CA LEU A 175 -17.25 -1.90 -4.06
C LEU A 175 -17.97 -3.03 -3.31
N GLN A 176 -18.28 -4.12 -4.01
CA GLN A 176 -18.87 -5.32 -3.39
C GLN A 176 -17.93 -5.89 -2.32
N THR A 177 -16.63 -5.96 -2.63
CA THR A 177 -15.61 -6.41 -1.67
C THR A 177 -15.58 -5.52 -0.43
N ALA A 178 -15.59 -4.20 -0.61
CA ALA A 178 -15.63 -3.25 0.50
C ALA A 178 -16.91 -3.41 1.36
N ALA A 179 -18.08 -3.53 0.74
CA ALA A 179 -19.35 -3.76 1.44
C ALA A 179 -19.33 -5.05 2.27
N ARG A 180 -18.84 -6.15 1.70
CA ARG A 180 -18.72 -7.44 2.39
C ARG A 180 -17.76 -7.36 3.57
N LEU A 181 -16.59 -6.76 3.38
CA LEU A 181 -15.61 -6.58 4.45
C LEU A 181 -16.15 -5.68 5.58
N LEU A 182 -16.89 -4.63 5.26
CA LEU A 182 -17.53 -3.78 6.27
C LEU A 182 -18.59 -4.55 7.07
N GLN A 183 -19.38 -5.40 6.41
CA GLN A 183 -20.39 -6.21 7.08
C GLN A 183 -19.77 -7.31 7.96
N ILE A 184 -18.74 -8.00 7.45
CA ILE A 184 -17.94 -8.98 8.22
C ILE A 184 -17.30 -8.28 9.42
N GLY A 185 -16.73 -7.11 9.19
CA GLY A 185 -16.14 -6.22 10.20
C GLY A 185 -17.12 -5.76 11.29
N ARG A 186 -18.43 -5.78 11.04
CA ARG A 186 -19.43 -5.37 12.04
C ARG A 186 -20.06 -6.53 12.79
N ARG A 187 -20.14 -7.71 12.18
CA ARG A 187 -20.94 -8.82 12.71
C ARG A 187 -20.13 -10.04 13.16
N GLN A 188 -18.93 -10.26 12.61
CA GLN A 188 -18.20 -11.52 12.81
C GLN A 188 -16.70 -11.34 13.07
N LEU A 189 -16.23 -10.13 13.40
CA LEU A 189 -14.80 -9.86 13.63
C LEU A 189 -14.16 -10.87 14.58
N LEU A 190 -14.75 -11.11 15.74
CA LEU A 190 -14.16 -11.99 16.74
C LEU A 190 -13.97 -13.42 16.20
N GLY A 191 -15.00 -13.97 15.55
CA GLY A 191 -14.94 -15.31 14.98
C GLY A 191 -13.90 -15.43 13.87
N VAL A 192 -13.78 -14.40 13.02
CA VAL A 192 -12.79 -14.39 11.94
C VAL A 192 -11.38 -14.18 12.47
N ILE A 193 -11.18 -13.31 13.47
CA ILE A 193 -9.90 -13.11 14.15
C ILE A 193 -9.39 -14.43 14.74
N VAL A 194 -10.25 -15.18 15.44
CA VAL A 194 -9.87 -16.47 16.03
C VAL A 194 -9.44 -17.48 14.96
N ARG A 195 -10.18 -17.56 13.84
CA ARG A 195 -9.83 -18.45 12.72
C ARG A 195 -8.52 -18.04 12.04
N MET A 196 -8.32 -16.75 11.79
CA MET A 196 -7.10 -16.19 11.22
C MET A 196 -5.91 -16.36 12.17
N PHE A 197 -6.12 -16.27 13.48
CA PHE A 197 -5.11 -16.58 14.49
C PHE A 197 -4.68 -18.03 14.48
N GLY A 198 -5.63 -18.96 14.44
CA GLY A 198 -5.31 -20.37 14.22
C GLY A 198 -4.51 -20.60 12.94
N LEU A 199 -4.89 -19.93 11.84
CA LEU A 199 -4.21 -20.06 10.55
C LEU A 199 -2.79 -19.52 10.60
N LEU A 200 -2.57 -18.34 11.17
CA LEU A 200 -1.23 -17.76 11.29
C LEU A 200 -0.34 -18.55 12.25
N LEU A 201 -0.90 -19.15 13.30
CA LEU A 201 -0.13 -20.04 14.17
C LEU A 201 0.32 -21.28 13.38
N LEU A 202 -0.59 -21.91 12.62
CA LEU A 202 -0.25 -23.04 11.74
C LEU A 202 0.82 -22.65 10.71
N VAL A 203 0.60 -21.57 9.96
CA VAL A 203 1.54 -21.07 8.95
C VAL A 203 2.87 -20.68 9.59
N GLY A 204 2.86 -20.11 10.79
CA GLY A 204 4.05 -19.75 11.56
C GLY A 204 4.87 -20.98 11.96
N VAL A 205 4.21 -22.03 12.47
CA VAL A 205 4.89 -23.31 12.79
C VAL A 205 5.46 -23.95 11.53
N LEU A 206 4.68 -24.02 10.44
CA LEU A 206 5.15 -24.56 9.16
C LEU A 206 6.33 -23.74 8.61
N SER A 207 6.27 -22.42 8.70
CA SER A 207 7.37 -21.53 8.31
C SER A 207 8.60 -21.80 9.16
N ALA A 208 8.46 -21.88 10.48
CA ALA A 208 9.57 -22.15 11.39
C ALA A 208 10.25 -23.50 11.10
N ILE A 209 9.47 -24.55 10.78
CA ILE A 209 10.02 -25.86 10.40
C ILE A 209 10.76 -25.76 9.06
N VAL A 210 10.12 -25.21 8.02
CA VAL A 210 10.70 -25.13 6.67
C VAL A 210 11.95 -24.24 6.67
N PHE A 211 11.87 -23.04 7.23
CA PHE A 211 13.02 -22.13 7.33
C PHE A 211 14.07 -22.60 8.35
N GLY A 212 13.70 -23.39 9.36
CA GLY A 212 14.66 -24.05 10.26
C GLY A 212 15.51 -25.07 9.50
N ILE A 213 14.88 -25.92 8.69
CA ILE A 213 15.57 -26.92 7.85
C ILE A 213 16.42 -26.22 6.78
N LEU A 214 15.84 -25.28 6.04
CA LEU A 214 16.57 -24.57 4.98
C LEU A 214 17.68 -23.68 5.55
N GLY A 215 17.43 -23.02 6.68
CA GLY A 215 18.39 -22.15 7.35
C GLY A 215 19.58 -22.92 7.93
N THR A 216 19.34 -24.08 8.55
CA THR A 216 20.43 -24.95 9.00
C THR A 216 21.24 -25.51 7.82
N GLY A 217 20.58 -25.96 6.75
CA GLY A 217 21.25 -26.36 5.51
C GLY A 217 22.08 -25.24 4.89
N ALA A 218 21.53 -24.02 4.82
CA ALA A 218 22.21 -22.84 4.33
C ALA A 218 23.41 -22.47 5.20
N ALA A 219 23.30 -22.56 6.52
CA ALA A 219 24.40 -22.30 7.45
C ALA A 219 25.55 -23.30 7.26
N ILE A 220 25.23 -24.60 7.14
CA ILE A 220 26.24 -25.65 6.88
C ILE A 220 26.92 -25.41 5.53
N ALA A 221 26.15 -25.22 4.45
CA ALA A 221 26.68 -24.95 3.12
C ALA A 221 27.55 -23.69 3.09
N SER A 222 27.14 -22.63 3.81
CA SER A 222 27.90 -21.39 3.93
C SER A 222 29.20 -21.58 4.71
N SER A 223 29.20 -22.40 5.77
CA SER A 223 30.41 -22.70 6.56
C SER A 223 31.44 -23.48 5.75
N ILE A 224 31.00 -24.46 4.95
CA ILE A 224 31.88 -25.23 4.06
C ILE A 224 32.41 -24.33 2.94
N SER A 225 31.55 -23.49 2.33
CA SER A 225 31.96 -22.51 1.33
C SER A 225 32.99 -21.52 1.89
N ALA A 226 32.88 -21.15 3.17
CA ALA A 226 33.89 -20.35 3.84
C ALA A 226 35.22 -21.08 4.02
N ALA A 227 35.18 -22.35 4.45
CA ALA A 227 36.37 -23.18 4.61
C ALA A 227 37.10 -23.42 3.27
N THR A 228 36.39 -23.45 2.13
CA THR A 228 36.98 -23.61 0.79
C THR A 228 37.43 -22.29 0.16
N GLY A 229 37.37 -21.16 0.89
CA GLY A 229 37.76 -19.85 0.38
C GLY A 229 36.77 -19.23 -0.61
N THR A 230 35.57 -19.79 -0.78
CA THR A 230 34.52 -19.26 -1.64
C THR A 230 33.48 -18.45 -0.87
N SER A 231 33.76 -18.05 0.39
CA SER A 231 32.80 -17.28 1.17
C SER A 231 32.61 -15.85 0.65
N PRO A 232 31.38 -15.48 0.25
CA PRO A 232 31.05 -14.10 -0.05
C PRO A 232 30.98 -13.24 1.22
N LEU A 233 30.74 -13.86 2.39
CA LEU A 233 30.75 -13.19 3.68
C LEU A 233 32.16 -12.75 4.10
N GLY A 234 33.21 -13.46 3.67
CA GLY A 234 34.61 -13.03 3.85
C GLY A 234 34.92 -11.75 3.08
N GLY A 235 34.38 -11.61 1.86
CA GLY A 235 34.47 -10.37 1.07
C GLY A 235 33.69 -9.21 1.68
N LEU A 236 32.50 -9.46 2.24
CA LEU A 236 31.68 -8.44 2.93
C LEU A 236 32.30 -7.99 4.26
N MET A 237 32.85 -8.93 5.04
CA MET A 237 33.61 -8.62 6.27
C MET A 237 34.92 -7.89 5.97
N GLY A 238 35.55 -8.16 4.83
CA GLY A 238 36.67 -7.37 4.31
C GLY A 238 36.28 -5.94 3.89
N MET A 239 35.03 -5.74 3.45
CA MET A 239 34.47 -4.44 3.05
C MET A 239 34.01 -3.60 4.24
N SER A 240 33.45 -4.23 5.27
CA SER A 240 33.25 -3.58 6.58
C SER A 240 34.62 -3.38 7.22
N GLY A 241 35.00 -2.17 7.63
CA GLY A 241 36.35 -1.84 8.10
C GLY A 241 36.94 -2.70 9.24
N LEU A 242 36.18 -3.66 9.78
CA LEU A 242 36.60 -4.70 10.73
C LEU A 242 37.53 -5.76 10.12
N GLY A 243 37.31 -6.19 8.86
CA GLY A 243 38.20 -7.18 8.19
C GLY A 243 39.57 -6.61 7.83
N ARG A 244 39.65 -5.29 7.62
CA ARG A 244 40.89 -4.55 7.40
C ARG A 244 41.80 -4.52 8.65
N HIS A 245 41.20 -4.60 9.85
CA HIS A 245 41.95 -4.72 11.11
C HIS A 245 42.33 -6.17 11.45
N ALA A 246 41.56 -7.18 11.02
CA ALA A 246 41.95 -8.59 11.20
C ALA A 246 43.20 -8.95 10.37
N GLY A 247 43.36 -8.34 9.18
CA GLY A 247 44.58 -8.48 8.37
C GLY A 247 45.85 -7.90 9.01
N THR A 248 45.72 -6.91 9.91
CA THR A 248 46.88 -6.35 10.64
C THR A 248 47.34 -7.20 11.83
N TYR A 249 46.53 -8.15 12.32
CA TYR A 249 46.88 -9.02 13.45
C TYR A 249 47.36 -10.43 13.05
N GLY A 250 47.79 -10.62 11.79
CA GLY A 250 48.60 -11.78 11.39
C GLY A 250 47.88 -13.14 11.38
N LEU A 251 46.55 -13.17 11.33
CA LEU A 251 45.73 -14.40 11.34
C LEU A 251 45.07 -14.70 9.98
N GLY A 252 45.77 -14.44 8.88
CA GLY A 252 45.29 -14.76 7.53
C GLY A 252 46.25 -14.29 6.45
N MET A 253 47.25 -15.11 6.13
CA MET A 253 48.26 -14.80 5.11
C MET A 253 47.70 -14.84 3.66
N ASP A 254 46.44 -15.26 3.49
CA ASP A 254 45.71 -15.24 2.20
C ASP A 254 44.86 -13.97 2.01
N ALA A 255 44.77 -13.09 3.01
CA ALA A 255 44.06 -11.81 2.92
C ALA A 255 44.95 -10.64 2.46
N ALA A 256 46.18 -10.93 2.01
CA ALA A 256 47.17 -9.95 1.54
C ALA A 256 47.06 -9.64 0.03
N GLY A 257 45.90 -9.92 -0.59
CA GLY A 257 45.55 -9.46 -1.94
C GLY A 257 44.49 -8.36 -1.87
N GLY A 258 44.90 -7.16 -1.45
CA GLY A 258 44.04 -5.97 -1.30
C GLY A 258 43.56 -5.37 -2.63
N GLY A 259 42.90 -6.17 -3.46
CA GLY A 259 42.18 -5.73 -4.66
C GLY A 259 40.72 -6.17 -4.55
N PHE A 260 39.80 -5.29 -4.96
CA PHE A 260 38.39 -5.62 -5.12
C PHE A 260 38.28 -6.63 -6.28
N ASP A 261 38.45 -7.92 -5.98
CA ASP A 261 38.52 -8.96 -7.00
C ASP A 261 37.12 -9.18 -7.62
N TYR A 262 37.02 -9.09 -8.94
CA TYR A 262 35.81 -9.37 -9.72
C TYR A 262 35.25 -10.77 -9.40
N ARG A 263 36.13 -11.71 -9.03
CA ARG A 263 35.78 -13.05 -8.61
C ARG A 263 34.96 -13.05 -7.31
N SER A 264 35.32 -12.20 -6.34
CA SER A 264 34.57 -12.05 -5.07
C SER A 264 33.17 -11.47 -5.27
N MET A 265 33.02 -10.53 -6.22
CA MET A 265 31.72 -9.97 -6.61
C MET A 265 30.83 -10.98 -7.35
N ALA A 266 31.42 -11.81 -8.21
CA ALA A 266 30.70 -12.89 -8.88
C ALA A 266 30.16 -13.93 -7.87
N TYR A 267 30.96 -14.33 -6.88
CA TYR A 267 30.50 -15.22 -5.80
C TYR A 267 29.46 -14.57 -4.89
N LEU A 268 29.55 -13.26 -4.63
CA LEU A 268 28.53 -12.52 -3.87
C LEU A 268 27.18 -12.49 -4.60
N GLY A 269 27.18 -12.23 -5.91
CA GLY A 269 25.99 -12.30 -6.74
C GLY A 269 25.39 -13.71 -6.81
N ALA A 270 26.22 -14.72 -7.01
CA ALA A 270 25.78 -16.13 -7.04
C ALA A 270 25.22 -16.59 -5.68
N TYR A 271 25.80 -16.15 -4.58
CA TYR A 271 25.27 -16.41 -3.24
C TYR A 271 23.94 -15.71 -2.98
N GLY A 272 23.80 -14.46 -3.40
CA GLY A 272 22.53 -13.73 -3.36
C GLY A 272 21.44 -14.45 -4.15
N PHE A 273 21.76 -14.93 -5.35
CA PHE A 273 20.86 -15.75 -6.17
C PHE A 273 20.48 -17.06 -5.47
N GLY A 274 21.46 -17.82 -4.98
CA GLY A 274 21.24 -19.09 -4.29
C GLY A 274 20.37 -18.93 -3.04
N ASN A 275 20.64 -17.92 -2.22
CA ASN A 275 19.83 -17.63 -1.03
C ASN A 275 18.43 -17.12 -1.40
N GLY A 276 18.30 -16.31 -2.45
CA GLY A 276 17.00 -15.91 -3.00
C GLY A 276 16.16 -17.11 -3.44
N LEU A 277 16.78 -18.08 -4.12
CA LEU A 277 16.11 -19.30 -4.55
C LEU A 277 15.69 -20.18 -3.37
N LEU A 278 16.55 -20.31 -2.35
CA LEU A 278 16.20 -21.02 -1.10
C LEU A 278 15.01 -20.38 -0.40
N ILE A 279 14.98 -19.04 -0.31
CA ILE A 279 13.83 -18.30 0.25
C ILE A 279 12.58 -18.54 -0.59
N ALA A 280 12.67 -18.46 -1.93
CA ALA A 280 11.55 -18.71 -2.82
C ALA A 280 10.98 -20.13 -2.63
N ILE A 281 11.83 -21.16 -2.58
CA ILE A 281 11.42 -22.55 -2.32
C ILE A 281 10.80 -22.69 -0.93
N GLY A 282 11.43 -22.10 0.10
CA GLY A 282 10.95 -22.15 1.48
C GLY A 282 9.60 -21.47 1.69
N LEU A 283 9.29 -20.44 0.88
CA LEU A 283 8.01 -19.74 0.95
C LEU A 283 6.84 -20.52 0.33
N VAL A 284 7.06 -21.48 -0.57
CA VAL A 284 5.98 -22.16 -1.29
C VAL A 284 4.95 -22.77 -0.32
N ILE A 285 5.40 -23.59 0.64
CA ILE A 285 4.50 -24.32 1.55
C ILE A 285 3.73 -23.37 2.47
N PRO A 286 4.37 -22.45 3.22
CA PRO A 286 3.66 -21.48 4.05
C PRO A 286 2.72 -20.58 3.26
N PHE A 287 3.15 -20.13 2.08
CA PHE A 287 2.36 -19.25 1.23
C PHE A 287 1.09 -19.93 0.72
N LEU A 288 1.19 -21.14 0.17
CA LEU A 288 0.02 -21.91 -0.28
C LEU A 288 -0.95 -22.19 0.88
N THR A 289 -0.41 -22.56 2.05
CA THR A 289 -1.22 -22.83 3.24
C THR A 289 -1.97 -21.58 3.69
N PHE A 290 -1.29 -20.42 3.69
CA PHE A 290 -1.89 -19.14 4.04
C PHE A 290 -3.00 -18.76 3.05
N VAL A 291 -2.71 -18.76 1.74
CA VAL A 291 -3.67 -18.36 0.70
C VAL A 291 -4.89 -19.29 0.66
N ASN A 292 -4.68 -20.61 0.77
CA ASN A 292 -5.80 -21.54 0.82
C ASN A 292 -6.62 -21.37 2.11
N GLY A 293 -5.95 -21.19 3.25
CA GLY A 293 -6.61 -20.93 4.52
C GLY A 293 -7.48 -19.68 4.48
N THR A 294 -7.02 -18.59 3.88
CA THR A 294 -7.82 -17.36 3.76
C THR A 294 -9.00 -17.54 2.81
N CYS A 295 -8.85 -18.29 1.71
CA CYS A 295 -9.97 -18.66 0.84
C CYS A 295 -11.06 -19.44 1.58
N LEU A 296 -10.66 -20.46 2.37
CA LEU A 296 -11.60 -21.28 3.16
C LEU A 296 -12.29 -20.45 4.24
N ILE A 297 -11.54 -19.63 4.98
CA ILE A 297 -12.11 -18.75 6.02
C ILE A 297 -13.08 -17.76 5.39
N TYR A 298 -12.74 -17.18 4.24
CA TYR A 298 -13.61 -16.26 3.53
C TYR A 298 -14.93 -16.95 3.13
N LEU A 299 -14.87 -18.10 2.46
CA LEU A 299 -16.07 -18.87 2.05
C LEU A 299 -16.98 -19.22 3.23
N GLN A 300 -16.41 -19.61 4.37
CA GLN A 300 -17.15 -19.89 5.59
C GLN A 300 -17.79 -18.65 6.23
N THR A 301 -17.19 -17.48 6.03
CA THR A 301 -17.66 -16.22 6.61
C THR A 301 -18.80 -15.64 5.77
N VAL A 302 -18.75 -15.83 4.45
CA VAL A 302 -19.81 -15.38 3.54
C VAL A 302 -20.97 -16.38 3.43
N SER A 303 -20.76 -17.66 3.76
CA SER A 303 -21.83 -18.66 3.76
C SER A 303 -22.90 -18.32 4.81
N GLY A 304 -24.11 -18.00 4.37
CA GLY A 304 -25.25 -17.70 5.25
C GLY A 304 -25.42 -16.23 5.62
N VAL A 305 -24.70 -15.30 4.97
CA VAL A 305 -24.86 -13.86 5.16
C VAL A 305 -25.41 -13.23 3.89
N ASP A 306 -26.52 -12.50 4.00
CA ASP A 306 -27.04 -11.68 2.91
C ASP A 306 -26.29 -10.33 2.87
N PHE A 307 -25.59 -10.07 1.77
CA PHE A 307 -24.82 -8.86 1.52
C PHE A 307 -25.54 -7.86 0.61
N SER A 308 -26.66 -8.25 -0.01
CA SER A 308 -27.34 -7.46 -1.04
C SER A 308 -27.74 -6.06 -0.53
N ALA A 309 -28.31 -5.99 0.68
CA ALA A 309 -28.72 -4.72 1.29
C ALA A 309 -27.54 -3.78 1.61
N THR A 310 -26.36 -4.32 1.95
CA THR A 310 -25.16 -3.51 2.23
C THR A 310 -24.49 -3.05 0.94
N GLU A 311 -24.44 -3.93 -0.06
CA GLU A 311 -23.90 -3.62 -1.39
C GLU A 311 -24.73 -2.53 -2.08
N GLU A 312 -26.06 -2.62 -2.01
CA GLU A 312 -26.98 -1.64 -2.61
C GLU A 312 -26.91 -0.27 -1.90
N LYS A 313 -26.82 -0.24 -0.57
CA LYS A 313 -26.62 1.03 0.14
C LYS A 313 -25.31 1.70 -0.26
N LEU A 314 -24.24 0.92 -0.39
CA LEU A 314 -22.93 1.46 -0.75
C LEU A 314 -22.90 1.92 -2.22
N SER A 315 -23.56 1.20 -3.14
CA SER A 315 -23.69 1.62 -4.54
C SER A 315 -24.47 2.94 -4.66
N GLN A 316 -25.56 3.09 -3.91
CA GLN A 316 -26.34 4.32 -3.84
C GLN A 316 -25.51 5.49 -3.32
N HIS A 317 -24.77 5.31 -2.23
CA HIS A 317 -23.91 6.37 -1.69
C HIS A 317 -22.80 6.80 -2.67
N VAL A 318 -22.23 5.87 -3.44
CA VAL A 318 -21.25 6.21 -4.48
C VAL A 318 -21.90 6.97 -5.63
N ALA A 319 -23.09 6.56 -6.06
CA ALA A 319 -23.84 7.25 -7.10
C ALA A 319 -24.22 8.68 -6.67
N ASP A 320 -24.66 8.85 -5.42
CA ASP A 320 -24.96 10.16 -4.83
C ASP A 320 -23.73 11.06 -4.79
N ALA A 321 -22.60 10.53 -4.29
CA ALA A 321 -21.34 11.27 -4.24
C ALA A 321 -20.87 11.70 -5.64
N LYS A 322 -21.02 10.83 -6.65
CA LYS A 322 -20.69 11.16 -8.04
C LYS A 322 -21.56 12.30 -8.58
N ARG A 323 -22.88 12.23 -8.35
CA ARG A 323 -23.81 13.32 -8.74
C ARG A 323 -23.47 14.64 -8.06
N HIS A 324 -23.15 14.61 -6.76
CA HIS A 324 -22.74 15.82 -6.04
C HIS A 324 -21.42 16.40 -6.54
N ALA A 325 -20.45 15.54 -6.90
CA ALA A 325 -19.18 16.00 -7.46
C ALA A 325 -19.34 16.63 -8.86
N GLU A 326 -20.19 16.04 -9.71
CA GLU A 326 -20.52 16.60 -11.03
C GLU A 326 -21.21 17.96 -10.89
N GLN A 327 -22.21 18.08 -10.01
CA GLN A 327 -22.88 19.34 -9.72
C GLN A 327 -21.91 20.40 -9.16
N ALA A 328 -20.98 20.01 -8.29
CA ALA A 328 -19.97 20.94 -7.77
C ALA A 328 -19.01 21.40 -8.87
N ARG A 329 -18.64 20.52 -9.80
CA ARG A 329 -17.80 20.83 -10.95
C ARG A 329 -18.49 21.78 -11.93
N GLU A 330 -19.78 21.56 -12.21
CA GLU A 330 -20.60 22.46 -13.03
C GLU A 330 -20.71 23.84 -12.39
N ARG A 331 -21.02 23.92 -11.09
CA ARG A 331 -21.05 25.20 -10.36
C ARG A 331 -19.70 25.91 -10.42
N ALA A 332 -18.60 25.20 -10.20
CA ALA A 332 -17.26 25.78 -10.29
C ALA A 332 -16.94 26.28 -11.71
N ALA A 333 -17.36 25.55 -12.75
CA ALA A 333 -17.19 25.96 -14.14
C ALA A 333 -18.04 27.20 -14.46
N ASP A 334 -19.29 27.27 -13.98
CA ASP A 334 -20.17 28.42 -14.14
C ASP A 334 -19.62 29.67 -13.43
N HIS A 335 -19.06 29.49 -12.22
CA HIS A 335 -18.41 30.59 -11.51
C HIS A 335 -17.14 31.08 -12.23
N LEU A 336 -16.33 30.17 -12.79
CA LEU A 336 -15.15 30.53 -13.59
C LEU A 336 -15.53 31.21 -14.92
N ALA A 337 -16.59 30.74 -15.58
CA ALA A 337 -17.11 31.36 -16.81
C ALA A 337 -17.64 32.76 -16.53
N LYS A 338 -18.47 32.93 -15.50
CA LYS A 338 -18.97 34.25 -15.06
C LYS A 338 -17.86 35.20 -14.65
N ALA A 339 -16.83 34.70 -13.95
CA ALA A 339 -15.64 35.48 -13.62
C ALA A 339 -14.92 35.94 -14.90
N ARG A 340 -14.71 35.03 -15.87
CA ARG A 340 -14.07 35.36 -17.15
C ARG A 340 -14.86 36.38 -17.96
N ASP A 341 -16.17 36.26 -18.00
CA ASP A 341 -17.06 37.19 -18.71
C ASP A 341 -17.10 38.56 -18.01
N SER A 342 -17.06 38.59 -16.67
CA SER A 342 -16.94 39.85 -15.92
C SER A 342 -15.59 40.53 -16.15
N HIS A 343 -14.48 39.78 -16.21
CA HIS A 343 -13.16 40.31 -16.56
C HIS A 343 -13.09 40.79 -18.01
N ALA A 344 -13.73 40.08 -18.96
CA ALA A 344 -13.82 40.52 -20.35
C ALA A 344 -14.66 41.79 -20.50
N ALA A 345 -15.79 41.89 -19.78
CA ALA A 345 -16.62 43.09 -19.76
C ALA A 345 -15.89 44.29 -19.13
N SER A 346 -15.12 44.08 -18.06
CA SER A 346 -14.26 45.13 -17.47
C SER A 346 -13.11 45.55 -18.41
N ALA A 347 -12.55 44.63 -19.21
CA ALA A 347 -11.51 44.95 -20.19
C ALA A 347 -12.05 45.74 -21.40
N VAL A 348 -13.28 45.45 -21.84
CA VAL A 348 -13.96 46.22 -22.90
C VAL A 348 -14.37 47.61 -22.38
N GLY A 349 -14.86 47.70 -21.15
CA GLY A 349 -15.19 49.00 -20.52
C GLY A 349 -13.97 49.91 -20.34
N ALA A 350 -12.80 49.35 -20.03
CA ALA A 350 -11.55 50.12 -19.95
C ALA A 350 -11.07 50.63 -21.33
N ALA A 351 -11.32 49.88 -22.41
CA ALA A 351 -10.99 50.29 -23.77
C ALA A 351 -11.94 51.37 -24.31
N GLU A 352 -13.20 51.40 -23.89
CA GLU A 352 -14.20 52.39 -24.31
C GLU A 352 -13.97 53.78 -23.66
N THR A 353 -13.38 53.83 -22.45
CA THR A 353 -12.90 55.09 -21.83
C THR A 353 -11.62 55.67 -22.46
N ALA A 354 -10.91 54.92 -23.32
CA ALA A 354 -9.69 55.41 -23.98
C ALA A 354 -9.96 56.19 -25.29
N SER A 355 -11.23 56.31 -25.71
CA SER A 355 -11.63 57.02 -26.93
C SER A 355 -12.64 58.14 -26.65
N LEU A 356 -12.20 59.20 -25.98
CA LEU A 356 -12.84 60.52 -25.98
C LEU A 356 -11.78 61.60 -26.24
N PRO A 357 -12.05 62.60 -27.09
CA PRO A 357 -11.05 63.60 -27.45
C PRO A 357 -10.79 64.56 -26.29
N ALA A 358 -9.52 64.91 -26.11
CA ALA A 358 -9.02 65.85 -25.13
C ALA A 358 -9.78 67.18 -25.17
N SER A 359 -10.40 67.54 -24.04
CA SER A 359 -10.81 68.92 -23.75
C SER A 359 -10.26 69.29 -22.38
N ALA A 360 -9.42 70.33 -22.37
CA ALA A 360 -8.85 70.92 -21.19
C ALA A 360 -9.93 71.63 -20.36
N ALA A 361 -10.06 71.27 -19.08
CA ALA A 361 -10.62 72.15 -18.06
C ALA A 361 -10.21 71.66 -16.66
N GLU A 362 -9.49 72.55 -15.98
CA GLU A 362 -9.35 72.75 -14.53
C GLU A 362 -9.13 71.57 -13.58
N SER A 363 -7.90 71.58 -13.04
CA SER A 363 -7.51 71.01 -11.77
C SER A 363 -8.32 71.58 -10.59
N PRO A 364 -8.72 70.73 -9.64
CA PRO A 364 -8.70 71.10 -8.25
C PRO A 364 -7.76 70.17 -7.46
N ALA A 365 -6.94 70.81 -6.63
CA ALA A 365 -6.32 70.31 -5.40
C ALA A 365 -5.60 68.94 -5.44
N ALA A 366 -4.27 69.02 -5.34
CA ALA A 366 -3.43 67.93 -4.88
C ALA A 366 -3.79 67.56 -3.43
N ASP A 367 -4.32 66.36 -3.22
CA ASP A 367 -4.24 65.68 -1.93
C ASP A 367 -2.96 64.84 -1.89
N GLU A 368 -2.17 65.00 -0.83
CA GLU A 368 -0.84 64.43 -0.65
C GLU A 368 -0.87 62.89 -0.63
N ALA A 369 -0.53 62.27 -1.77
CA ALA A 369 -0.26 60.83 -1.84
C ALA A 369 1.03 60.50 -1.06
N THR A 370 0.88 59.83 0.08
CA THR A 370 2.04 59.34 0.87
C THR A 370 2.42 57.94 0.41
N ALA A 371 3.72 57.64 0.26
CA ALA A 371 4.19 56.32 -0.11
C ALA A 371 4.28 55.37 1.10
N CYS A 372 3.99 54.08 0.91
CA CYS A 372 4.12 53.06 1.95
C CYS A 372 5.57 52.91 2.40
N ALA A 373 5.85 52.92 3.70
CA ALA A 373 7.20 52.77 4.25
C ALA A 373 7.86 51.41 3.98
N GLN A 374 7.06 50.37 3.66
CA GLN A 374 7.56 49.01 3.49
C GLN A 374 7.75 48.59 2.03
N CYS A 375 6.93 49.12 1.10
CA CYS A 375 7.00 48.76 -0.32
C CYS A 375 7.08 49.95 -1.27
N HIS A 376 7.09 51.18 -0.74
CA HIS A 376 7.21 52.45 -1.47
C HIS A 376 6.17 52.72 -2.55
N LYS A 377 5.07 51.94 -2.59
CA LYS A 377 3.95 52.20 -3.48
C LYS A 377 3.05 53.33 -2.95
N PRO A 378 2.40 54.09 -3.84
CA PRO A 378 1.52 55.19 -3.46
C PRO A 378 0.31 54.68 -2.69
N MET A 379 -0.06 55.36 -1.60
CA MET A 379 -1.28 55.11 -0.82
C MET A 379 -2.18 56.35 -0.90
N ALA A 380 -3.50 56.16 -0.91
CA ALA A 380 -4.44 57.26 -0.82
C ALA A 380 -4.39 57.88 0.60
N ALA A 381 -4.72 59.16 0.73
CA ALA A 381 -4.59 59.91 1.99
C ALA A 381 -5.39 59.29 3.15
N ASP A 382 -6.48 58.59 2.85
CA ASP A 382 -7.40 57.98 3.83
C ASP A 382 -7.12 56.50 4.15
N ASP A 383 -6.11 55.89 3.52
CA ASP A 383 -5.83 54.46 3.68
C ASP A 383 -5.05 54.16 4.98
N LEU A 384 -5.69 53.41 5.89
CA LEU A 384 -5.06 52.89 7.12
C LEU A 384 -4.08 51.73 6.88
N PHE A 385 -4.24 51.02 5.76
CA PHE A 385 -3.42 49.88 5.35
C PHE A 385 -3.06 49.95 3.86
N CYS A 386 -1.87 49.50 3.49
CA CYS A 386 -1.46 49.45 2.08
C CYS A 386 -2.24 48.35 1.35
N GLY A 387 -2.95 48.69 0.27
CA GLY A 387 -3.70 47.73 -0.54
C GLY A 387 -2.85 46.65 -1.25
N GLU A 388 -1.53 46.87 -1.33
CA GLU A 388 -0.61 45.97 -2.04
C GLU A 388 0.11 44.98 -1.11
N CYS A 389 0.52 45.42 0.09
CA CYS A 389 1.28 44.57 1.03
C CYS A 389 0.58 44.34 2.37
N GLY A 390 -0.54 45.02 2.64
CA GLY A 390 -1.30 44.89 3.89
C GLY A 390 -0.65 45.54 5.11
N ALA A 391 0.48 46.23 4.96
CA ALA A 391 1.16 46.91 6.06
C ALA A 391 0.33 48.09 6.58
N ARG A 392 0.26 48.24 7.91
CA ARG A 392 -0.46 49.35 8.57
C ARG A 392 0.36 50.64 8.46
N ARG A 393 -0.31 51.77 8.21
CA ARG A 393 0.33 53.09 8.20
C ARG A 393 0.90 53.39 9.59
N HIS A 394 2.20 53.66 9.67
CA HIS A 394 2.82 54.19 10.88
C HIS A 394 2.48 55.68 10.98
N ALA A 395 1.95 56.10 12.13
CA ALA A 395 1.52 57.47 12.40
C ALA A 395 2.70 58.44 12.47
#